data_AF-A0A924UTG2-F1
#
_entry.id   AF-A0A924UTG2-F1
#
_cell.length_a   1.000
_cell.length_b   1.000
_cell.length_c   1.000
_cell.angle_alpha   90.00
_cell.angle_beta   90.00
_cell.angle_gamma   90.00
#
_symmetry.space_group_name_H-M   'P 1'
#
loop_
_entity.id
_entity.type
_entity.pdbx_description
1 polymer ?
#
loop_
_entity_poly.entity_id
_entity_poly.type
_entity_poly.pdbx_seq_one_letter_code
_entity_poly.pdbx_strand_id
1 'polypeptide(L)' 'MQTQSDFNFEDFKKEAIKGMYEGKPLNGEKGIFAPLLKHFLEAALQGEMDSHLQESKQQGEPNRRNGKATKRVK' A
#
# COMPACT_ATOMS: atom_id res chain seq x y z
N MET A 1 -9.23 15.01 2.64
CA MET A 1 -9.32 13.54 2.60
C MET A 1 -8.56 13.09 1.37
N GLN A 2 -7.41 12.43 1.51
CA GLN A 2 -6.71 11.88 0.35
C GLN A 2 -7.52 10.69 -0.15
N THR A 3 -8.25 10.91 -1.25
CA THR A 3 -8.89 9.83 -2.01
C THR A 3 -7.76 8.91 -2.47
N GLN A 4 -7.84 7.65 -2.09
CA GLN A 4 -6.94 6.62 -2.55
C GLN A 4 -7.15 6.54 -4.07
N SER A 5 -6.28 7.17 -4.86
CA SER A 5 -6.22 6.94 -6.30
C SER A 5 -5.82 5.48 -6.47
N ASP A 6 -6.63 4.71 -7.18
CA ASP A 6 -6.27 3.33 -7.53
C ASP A 6 -4.86 3.29 -8.10
N PHE A 7 -4.07 2.31 -7.66
CA PHE A 7 -2.69 2.17 -8.13
C PHE A 7 -2.73 1.91 -9.64
N ASN A 8 -2.23 2.88 -10.43
CA ASN A 8 -2.22 2.76 -11.88
C ASN A 8 -1.04 1.90 -12.34
N PHE A 9 -1.32 0.63 -12.65
CA PHE A 9 -0.31 -0.32 -13.13
C PHE A 9 0.29 0.07 -14.48
N GLU A 10 -0.45 0.74 -15.36
CA GLU A 10 0.07 1.15 -16.67
C GLU A 10 1.07 2.30 -16.55
N ASP A 11 0.80 3.26 -15.67
CA ASP A 11 1.74 4.37 -15.40
C ASP A 11 2.98 3.84 -14.68
N PHE A 12 2.80 2.97 -13.68
CA PHE A 12 3.91 2.28 -13.02
C PHE A 12 4.77 1.51 -14.03
N LYS A 13 4.18 0.78 -14.97
CA LYS A 13 4.91 0.03 -15.99
C LYS A 13 5.76 0.95 -16.86
N LYS A 14 5.21 2.09 -17.31
CA LYS A 14 5.94 3.08 -18.10
C LYS A 14 7.12 3.66 -17.31
N GLU A 15 6.88 4.05 -16.06
CA GLU A 15 7.92 4.59 -15.18
C GLU A 15 8.99 3.56 -14.85
N ALA A 16 8.61 2.31 -14.62
CA ALA A 16 9.51 1.21 -14.32
C ALA A 16 10.44 0.91 -15.50
N ILE A 17 9.89 0.85 -16.71
CA ILE A 17 10.67 0.69 -17.94
C ILE A 17 11.66 1.85 -18.10
N LYS A 18 11.19 3.09 -17.93
CA LYS A 18 12.05 4.29 -17.99
C LYS A 18 13.17 4.22 -16.95
N GLY A 19 12.84 3.87 -15.70
CA GLY A 19 13.81 3.73 -14.62
C GLY A 19 14.85 2.63 -14.89
N MET A 20 14.44 1.54 -15.55
CA MET A 20 15.34 0.47 -15.96
C MET A 20 16.36 0.97 -16.98
N TYR A 21 15.91 1.75 -17.99
CA TYR A 21 16.80 2.37 -18.97
C TYR A 21 17.74 3.42 -18.34
N GLU A 22 17.28 4.12 -17.31
CA GLU A 22 18.09 5.09 -16.54
C GLU A 22 19.08 4.43 -15.57
N GLY A 23 19.06 3.09 -15.43
CA GLY A 23 19.93 2.37 -14.51
C GLY A 23 19.59 2.57 -13.03
N LYS A 24 18.34 2.92 -12.70
CA LYS A 24 17.89 3.01 -11.30
C LYS A 24 17.97 1.63 -10.65
N PRO A 25 18.28 1.56 -9.34
CA PRO A 25 18.25 0.28 -8.62
C PRO A 25 16.84 -0.32 -8.66
N LEU A 26 16.75 -1.65 -8.68
CA LEU A 26 15.45 -2.34 -8.67
C LEU A 26 14.79 -2.26 -7.29
N ASN A 27 15.60 -2.34 -6.24
CA ASN A 27 15.23 -2.40 -4.82
C ASN A 27 15.76 -1.20 -4.03
N GLY A 28 15.34 -1.09 -2.76
CA GLY A 28 15.69 0.01 -1.85
C GLY A 28 14.70 1.18 -1.89
N GLU A 29 14.94 2.21 -1.09
CA GLU A 29 14.02 3.36 -0.92
C GLU A 29 13.73 4.10 -2.24
N LYS A 30 14.72 4.12 -3.16
CA LYS A 30 14.60 4.72 -4.51
C LYS A 30 14.51 3.65 -5.61
N GLY A 31 14.19 2.42 -5.22
CA GLY A 31 14.08 1.28 -6.11
C GLY A 31 12.88 1.40 -7.03
N ILE A 32 13.00 0.91 -8.27
CA ILE A 32 11.90 0.87 -9.24
C ILE A 32 10.66 0.15 -8.68
N PHE A 33 10.86 -0.89 -7.88
CA PHE A 33 9.75 -1.68 -7.31
C PHE A 33 9.22 -1.15 -5.97
N ALA A 34 9.81 -0.10 -5.40
CA ALA A 34 9.37 0.46 -4.12
C ALA A 34 7.87 0.87 -4.11
N PRO A 35 7.32 1.51 -5.16
CA PRO A 35 5.90 1.87 -5.20
C PRO A 35 4.99 0.64 -5.18
N LEU A 36 5.38 -0.42 -5.89
CA LEU A 36 4.62 -1.67 -5.98
C LEU A 36 4.62 -2.42 -4.65
N LEU A 37 5.78 -2.53 -3.99
CA LEU A 37 5.88 -3.14 -2.66
C LEU A 37 5.05 -2.38 -1.63
N LYS A 38 5.08 -1.05 -1.66
CA LYS A 38 4.24 -0.21 -0.80
C LYS A 38 2.76 -0.51 -1.03
N HIS A 39 2.33 -0.56 -2.28
CA HIS A 39 0.93 -0.86 -2.62
C HIS A 39 0.49 -2.23 -2.09
N PHE A 40 1.31 -3.26 -2.28
CA PHE A 40 1.03 -4.60 -1.77
C PHE A 40 0.91 -4.62 -0.23
N LEU A 41 1.85 -3.99 0.48
CA LEU A 41 1.83 -3.93 1.94
C LEU A 41 0.60 -3.18 2.47
N GLU A 42 0.25 -2.05 1.85
CA GLU A 42 -0.94 -1.27 2.23
C GLU A 42 -2.22 -2.06 1.98
N ALA A 43 -2.30 -2.83 0.89
CA ALA A 43 -3.44 -3.69 0.60
C ALA A 43 -3.56 -4.84 1.62
N ALA A 44 -2.45 -5.47 2.00
CA ALA A 44 -2.43 -6.50 3.04
C ALA A 44 -2.91 -5.96 4.40
N LEU A 45 -2.36 -4.83 4.85
CA LEU A 45 -2.78 -4.18 6.11
C LEU A 45 -4.24 -3.75 6.09
N GLN A 46 -4.74 -3.30 4.94
CA GLN A 46 -6.15 -2.96 4.78
C GLN A 46 -7.04 -4.19 4.92
N GLY A 47 -6.66 -5.31 4.28
CA GLY A 47 -7.37 -6.57 4.39
C GLY A 47 -7.39 -7.12 5.83
N GLU A 48 -6.26 -7.09 6.53
CA GLU A 48 -6.17 -7.50 7.93
C GLU A 48 -7.08 -6.65 8.84
N MET A 49 -7.07 -5.32 8.65
CA MET A 49 -7.95 -4.40 9.39
C MET A 49 -9.43 -4.70 9.13
N ASP A 50 -9.80 -4.94 7.88
CA ASP A 50 -11.19 -5.22 7.52
C ASP A 50 -11.64 -6.57 8.11
N SER A 51 -10.80 -7.61 8.05
CA SER A 51 -11.08 -8.91 8.70
C SER A 51 -11.30 -8.75 10.20
N HIS A 52 -10.37 -8.07 10.88
CA HIS A 52 -10.45 -7.87 12.33
C HIS A 52 -11.72 -7.12 12.75
N LEU A 53 -12.13 -6.09 11.99
CA LEU A 53 -13.37 -5.37 12.27
C LEU A 53 -14.62 -6.23 12.03
N GLN A 54 -14.61 -7.16 11.08
CA GLN A 54 -15.71 -8.12 10.91
C GLN A 54 -15.77 -9.10 12.08
N GLU A 55 -14.63 -9.59 12.55
CA GLU A 55 -14.54 -10.49 13.70
C GLU A 55 -15.04 -9.82 15.00
N SER A 56 -14.60 -8.60 15.32
CA SER A 56 -15.10 -7.85 16.48
C SER A 56 -16.62 -7.64 16.41
N LYS A 57 -17.18 -7.36 15.23
CA LYS A 57 -18.64 -7.23 15.06
C LYS A 57 -19.36 -8.54 15.34
N GLN A 58 -18.82 -9.68 14.90
CA GLN A 58 -19.40 -10.99 15.16
C GLN A 58 -19.38 -11.33 16.65
N GLN A 59 -18.36 -10.86 17.38
CA GLN A 59 -18.24 -11.03 18.83
C GLN A 59 -19.10 -10.04 19.64
N GLY A 60 -19.79 -9.10 18.98
CA GLY A 60 -20.62 -8.09 19.64
C GLY A 60 -19.82 -6.94 20.25
N GLU A 61 -18.53 -6.80 19.91
CA GLU A 61 -17.70 -5.70 20.40
C GLU A 61 -18.01 -4.39 19.66
N PRO A 62 -18.18 -3.26 20.38
CA PRO A 62 -18.40 -1.96 19.76
C PRO A 62 -17.07 -1.34 19.25
N ASN A 63 -16.43 -1.98 18.26
CA ASN A 63 -15.18 -1.52 17.67
C ASN A 63 -15.40 -0.82 16.30
N ARG A 64 -14.69 0.29 16.06
CA ARG A 64 -14.77 1.08 14.81
C ARG A 64 -13.40 1.61 14.42
N ARG A 65 -13.18 1.73 13.10
CA ARG A 65 -11.93 2.24 12.54
C ARG A 65 -11.66 3.70 12.93
N ASN A 66 -10.46 3.96 13.46
CA ASN A 66 -9.99 5.30 13.82
C ASN A 66 -9.04 5.91 12.77
N GLY A 67 -9.50 6.02 11.52
CA GLY A 67 -8.72 6.63 10.44
C GLY A 67 -7.49 5.84 9.99
N LYS A 68 -6.47 6.56 9.49
CA LYS A 68 -5.18 6.03 8.99
C LYS A 68 -4.03 6.83 9.61
N ALA A 69 -2.92 6.17 9.90
CA ALA A 69 -1.67 6.80 10.36
C ALA A 69 -0.55 6.55 9.34
N THR A 70 0.43 7.45 9.28
CA THR A 70 1.61 7.30 8.41
C THR A 70 2.79 6.81 9.22
N LYS A 71 3.47 5.76 8.75
CA LYS A 71 4.72 5.26 9.34
C LYS A 71 5.80 5.19 8.27
N ARG A 72 6.96 5.78 8.55
CA ARG A 72 8.15 5.58 7.72
C ARG A 72 8.82 4.27 8.14
N VAL A 73 8.82 3.29 7.25
CA VAL A 73 9.50 2.01 7.45
C VAL A 73 10.97 2.20 7.04
N LYS A 74 11.90 1.72 7.87
CA LYS A 74 13.34 1.70 7.59
C LYS A 74 13.75 0.35 7.03
#